data_AF-A0A9C9KTB3-F1
#
_entry.id   AF-A0A9C9KTB3-F1
#
_cell.length_a   1.000
_cell.length_b   1.000
_cell.length_c   1.000
_cell.angle_alpha   90.00
_cell.angle_beta   90.00
_cell.angle_gamma   90.00
#
_symmetry.space_group_name_H-M   'P 1'
#
loop_
_entity.id
_entity.type
_entity.pdbx_description
1 polymer ?
#
loop_
_entity_poly.entity_id
_entity_poly.type
_entity_poly.pdbx_seq_one_letter_code
_entity_poly.pdbx_strand_id
1 'polypeptide(L)'
;RCPVCSETLDMFVKLYGVEAGNHALKIMATGGVYIGGGIAPRILDQLKGENFLHGFWSKGRMEPLMRSMPVRVILNDHTALYGAAVYADSELKRQ
;
A
#
# COMPACT_ATOMS: atom_id res chain seq x y z
N ARG A 1 -16.88 -9.79 -18.87
CA ARG A 1 -15.88 -8.77 -18.45
C ARG A 1 -15.25 -8.19 -19.71
N CYS A 2 -15.04 -6.88 -19.77
CA CYS A 2 -14.30 -6.27 -20.89
C CYS A 2 -12.80 -6.65 -20.79
N PRO A 3 -12.19 -7.22 -21.85
CA PRO A 3 -10.77 -7.62 -21.82
C PRO A 3 -9.83 -6.46 -21.51
N VAL A 4 -10.01 -5.33 -22.21
CA VAL A 4 -9.17 -4.13 -22.05
C VAL A 4 -9.24 -3.56 -20.63
N CYS A 5 -10.43 -3.54 -20.01
CA CYS A 5 -10.56 -3.08 -18.62
C CYS A 5 -9.86 -4.00 -17.62
N SER A 6 -9.85 -5.31 -17.90
CA SER A 6 -9.20 -6.28 -17.02
C SER A 6 -7.67 -6.13 -17.12
N GLU A 7 -7.15 -6.04 -18.34
CA GLU A 7 -5.73 -5.77 -18.59
C GLU A 7 -5.26 -4.43 -17.99
N THR A 8 -6.09 -3.39 -18.11
CA THR A 8 -5.82 -2.08 -17.49
C THR A 8 -5.70 -2.21 -15.97
N LEU A 9 -6.60 -2.97 -15.34
CA LEU A 9 -6.57 -3.17 -13.90
C LEU A 9 -5.33 -3.98 -13.46
N ASP A 10 -4.94 -5.00 -14.22
CA ASP A 10 -3.73 -5.78 -13.95
C ASP A 10 -2.46 -4.91 -14.04
N MET A 11 -2.40 -4.04 -15.06
CA MET A 11 -1.33 -3.07 -15.21
C MET A 11 -1.31 -2.06 -14.05
N PHE A 12 -2.47 -1.53 -13.67
CA PHE A 12 -2.60 -0.63 -12.53
C PHE A 12 -2.09 -1.26 -11.24
N VAL A 13 -2.50 -2.50 -10.94
CA VAL A 13 -2.09 -3.24 -9.75
C VAL A 13 -0.58 -3.44 -9.70
N LYS A 14 0.04 -3.81 -10.82
CA LYS A 14 1.49 -3.95 -10.91
C LYS A 14 2.22 -2.62 -10.69
N LEU A 15 1.79 -1.56 -11.36
CA LEU A 15 2.39 -0.22 -11.22
C LEU A 15 2.20 0.35 -9.81
N TYR A 16 1.06 0.06 -9.19
CA TYR A 16 0.81 0.42 -7.79
C TYR A 16 1.82 -0.24 -6.85
N GLY A 17 2.10 -1.53 -7.06
CA GLY A 17 3.18 -2.23 -6.35
C GLY A 17 4.55 -1.60 -6.58
N VAL A 18 4.89 -1.29 -7.84
CA VAL A 18 6.18 -0.65 -8.20
C VAL A 18 6.39 0.65 -7.43
N GLU A 19 5.36 1.51 -7.37
CA GLU A 19 5.46 2.81 -6.71
C GLU A 19 5.46 2.68 -5.19
N ALA A 20 4.63 1.81 -4.61
CA ALA A 20 4.67 1.49 -3.19
C ALA A 20 6.07 0.99 -2.78
N GLY A 21 6.71 0.16 -3.61
CA GLY A 21 8.07 -0.32 -3.40
C GLY A 21 9.13 0.78 -3.51
N ASN A 22 8.97 1.71 -4.45
CA ASN A 22 9.86 2.88 -4.57
C ASN A 22 9.81 3.73 -3.29
N HIS A 23 8.60 3.99 -2.80
CA HIS A 23 8.39 4.79 -1.59
C HIS A 23 8.96 4.09 -0.36
N ALA A 24 8.64 2.80 -0.18
CA ALA A 24 9.12 1.99 0.93
C ALA A 24 10.66 1.94 1.01
N LEU A 25 11.32 1.80 -0.14
CA LEU A 25 12.78 1.82 -0.21
C LEU A 25 13.36 3.20 0.10
N LYS A 26 12.73 4.28 -0.39
CA LYS A 26 13.18 5.66 -0.18
C LYS A 26 13.23 6.04 1.31
N ILE A 27 12.25 5.56 2.09
CA ILE A 27 12.14 5.87 3.52
C ILE A 27 12.62 4.74 4.43
N MET A 28 13.11 3.62 3.86
CA MET A 28 13.47 2.41 4.60
C MET A 28 12.34 1.94 5.53
N ALA A 29 11.15 1.69 4.97
CA ALA A 29 9.93 1.31 5.68
C ALA A 29 9.98 -0.13 6.26
N THR A 30 10.98 -0.46 7.08
CA THR A 30 11.18 -1.78 7.68
C THR A 30 10.07 -2.18 8.65
N GLY A 31 9.38 -1.21 9.25
CA GLY A 31 8.16 -1.43 10.04
C GLY A 31 6.94 -1.82 9.20
N GLY A 32 7.01 -1.66 7.88
CA GLY A 32 5.98 -2.00 6.93
C GLY A 32 5.34 -0.83 6.18
N VAL A 33 4.52 -1.19 5.21
CA VAL A 33 3.77 -0.28 4.34
C VAL A 33 2.28 -0.51 4.55
N TYR A 34 1.56 0.55 4.87
CA TYR A 34 0.11 0.53 4.99
C TYR A 34 -0.52 1.26 3.81
N ILE A 35 -1.31 0.54 3.04
CA ILE A 35 -2.02 1.03 1.88
C ILE A 35 -3.40 1.49 2.32
N GLY A 36 -3.61 2.81 2.34
CA GLY A 36 -4.91 3.45 2.58
C GLY A 36 -5.57 3.94 1.29
N GLY A 37 -6.71 4.62 1.45
CA GLY A 37 -7.48 5.22 0.35
C GLY A 37 -8.63 4.34 -0.14
N GLY A 38 -9.52 4.93 -0.95
CA GLY A 38 -10.78 4.28 -1.33
C GLY A 38 -10.66 3.20 -2.41
N ILE A 39 -9.57 3.21 -3.21
CA ILE A 39 -9.39 2.27 -4.32
C ILE A 39 -8.94 0.91 -3.79
N ALA A 40 -7.90 0.86 -2.95
CA ALA A 40 -7.28 -0.40 -2.53
C ALA A 40 -8.26 -1.41 -1.87
N PRO A 41 -9.19 -1.01 -0.99
CA PRO A 41 -10.19 -1.94 -0.46
C PRO A 41 -11.16 -2.47 -1.53
N ARG A 42 -11.46 -1.69 -2.58
CA ARG A 42 -12.38 -2.07 -3.65
C ARG A 42 -11.77 -3.04 -4.66
N ILE A 43 -10.44 -3.07 -4.77
CA ILE A 43 -9.69 -3.98 -5.65
C ILE A 43 -8.85 -5.00 -4.85
N LEU A 44 -9.28 -5.31 -3.63
CA LEU A 44 -8.50 -6.12 -2.69
C LEU A 44 -8.15 -7.50 -3.26
N ASP A 45 -9.05 -8.12 -4.02
CA ASP A 45 -8.82 -9.43 -4.63
C ASP A 45 -7.71 -9.38 -5.69
N GLN A 46 -7.60 -8.29 -6.44
CA GLN A 46 -6.51 -8.09 -7.40
C GLN A 46 -5.18 -7.78 -6.69
N LEU A 47 -5.22 -7.05 -5.57
CA LEU A 47 -4.02 -6.77 -4.75
C LEU A 47 -3.49 -8.02 -4.02
N LYS A 48 -4.37 -8.98 -3.68
CA LYS A 48 -3.99 -10.28 -3.12
C LYS A 48 -3.30 -11.19 -4.14
N GLY A 49 -3.48 -10.92 -5.44
CA GLY A 49 -2.73 -11.59 -6.50
C GLY A 49 -1.25 -11.22 -6.48
N GLU A 50 -0.46 -11.89 -7.31
CA GLU A 50 1.00 -11.72 -7.31
C GLU A 50 1.46 -10.41 -7.94
N ASN A 51 0.64 -9.79 -8.80
CA ASN A 51 1.04 -8.61 -9.60
C ASN A 51 1.52 -7.43 -8.75
N PHE A 52 0.84 -7.14 -7.63
CA PHE A 52 1.23 -6.06 -6.73
C PHE A 52 2.59 -6.36 -6.09
N LEU A 53 2.76 -7.53 -5.48
CA LEU A 53 3.99 -7.89 -4.78
C LEU A 53 5.17 -8.06 -5.74
N HIS A 54 4.96 -8.59 -6.95
CA HIS A 54 5.97 -8.60 -8.00
C HIS A 54 6.42 -7.18 -8.38
N GLY A 55 5.51 -6.22 -8.49
CA GLY A 55 5.86 -4.81 -8.68
C GLY A 55 6.64 -4.24 -7.50
N PHE A 56 6.19 -4.52 -6.28
CA PHE A 56 6.79 -4.04 -5.04
C PHE A 56 8.24 -4.53 -4.84
N TRP A 57 8.48 -5.82 -5.11
CA TRP A 57 9.79 -6.45 -4.99
C TRP A 57 10.76 -6.12 -6.12
N SER A 58 10.27 -5.57 -7.25
CA SER A 58 11.08 -5.26 -8.43
C SER A 58 12.02 -4.07 -8.20
N LYS A 59 13.10 -4.32 -7.44
CA LYS A 59 14.15 -3.37 -7.03
C LYS A 59 15.55 -3.99 -7.15
N GLY A 60 15.72 -4.97 -8.04
CA GLY A 60 17.00 -5.63 -8.34
C GLY A 60 17.68 -6.15 -7.08
N ARG A 61 18.92 -5.72 -6.83
CA ARG A 61 19.70 -6.11 -5.64
C ARG A 61 19.02 -5.85 -4.29
N MET A 62 18.03 -4.94 -4.25
CA MET A 62 17.28 -4.63 -3.02
C MET A 62 16.08 -5.54 -2.82
N GLU A 63 15.75 -6.43 -3.75
CA GLU A 63 14.62 -7.37 -3.63
C GLU A 63 14.59 -8.13 -2.28
N PRO A 64 15.71 -8.68 -1.76
CA PRO A 64 15.69 -9.37 -0.47
C PRO A 64 15.25 -8.47 0.70
N LEU A 65 15.65 -7.19 0.67
CA LEU A 65 15.19 -6.19 1.63
C LEU A 65 13.71 -5.88 1.44
N MET A 66 13.26 -5.73 0.18
CA MET A 66 11.84 -5.46 -0.09
C MET A 66 10.94 -6.60 0.42
N ARG A 67 11.41 -7.86 0.31
CA ARG A 67 10.68 -9.04 0.78
C ARG A 67 10.51 -9.11 2.31
N SER A 68 11.35 -8.42 3.09
CA SER A 68 11.21 -8.37 4.54
C SER A 68 10.25 -7.29 5.03
N MET A 69 9.84 -6.35 4.16
CA MET A 69 8.89 -5.28 4.49
C MET A 69 7.45 -5.78 4.39
N PRO A 70 6.67 -5.81 5.48
CA PRO A 70 5.27 -6.23 5.41
C PRO A 70 4.43 -5.17 4.70
N VAL A 71 3.51 -5.60 3.83
CA VAL A 71 2.52 -4.71 3.19
C VAL A 71 1.12 -5.08 3.66
N ARG A 72 0.32 -4.08 4.05
CA ARG A 72 -1.04 -4.27 4.58
C ARG A 72 -1.99 -3.27 3.94
N VAL A 73 -3.23 -3.68 3.64
CA VAL A 73 -4.30 -2.78 3.21
C VAL A 73 -5.15 -2.40 4.42
N ILE A 74 -5.39 -1.11 4.60
CA ILE A 74 -6.29 -0.60 5.65
C ILE A 74 -7.73 -0.82 5.17
N LEU A 75 -8.49 -1.64 5.89
CA LEU A 75 -9.89 -1.96 5.56
C LEU A 75 -10.91 -1.19 6.42
N ASN A 76 -10.46 -0.50 7.46
CA ASN A 76 -11.31 0.30 8.32
C ASN A 76 -11.58 1.66 7.64
N ASP A 77 -12.84 1.90 7.31
CA ASP A 77 -13.33 3.11 6.63
C ASP A 77 -13.25 4.38 7.50
N HIS A 78 -13.21 4.21 8.83
CA HIS A 78 -13.05 5.29 9.79
C HIS A 78 -11.59 5.61 10.13
N THR A 79 -10.59 4.94 9.54
CA THR A 79 -9.17 5.16 9.88
C THR A 79 -8.75 6.63 9.76
N ALA A 80 -9.24 7.37 8.76
CA ALA A 80 -8.93 8.80 8.63
C ALA A 80 -9.49 9.62 9.81
N LEU A 81 -10.70 9.30 10.27
CA LEU A 81 -11.33 9.97 11.42
C LEU A 81 -10.60 9.63 12.73
N TYR A 82 -10.21 8.37 12.93
CA TYR A 82 -9.44 7.97 14.10
C TYR A 82 -8.06 8.64 14.14
N GLY A 83 -7.38 8.76 13.00
CA GLY A 83 -6.11 9.49 12.92
C GLY A 83 -6.26 10.95 13.35
N ALA A 84 -7.31 11.62 12.88
CA ALA A 84 -7.61 13.00 13.27
C ALA A 84 -7.93 13.13 14.77
N ALA A 85 -8.74 12.21 15.32
CA ALA A 85 -9.08 12.20 16.74
C ALA A 85 -7.85 11.98 17.64
N VAL A 86 -6.97 11.03 17.28
CA VAL A 86 -5.72 10.77 18.01
C VAL A 86 -4.79 11.98 17.95
N TYR A 87 -4.68 12.61 16.78
CA TYR A 87 -3.88 13.83 16.64
C TYR A 87 -4.40 14.96 17.53
N ALA A 88 -5.71 15.23 17.51
CA ALA A 88 -6.33 16.26 18.35
C ALA A 88 -6.14 15.99 19.86
N ASP A 89 -6.35 14.76 20.32
CA ASP A 89 -6.10 14.36 21.71
C ASP A 89 -4.63 14.57 22.12
N SER A 90 -3.68 14.26 21.22
CA SER A 90 -2.26 14.47 21.47
C SER A 90 -1.86 15.94 21.61
N GLU A 91 -2.51 16.84 20.87
CA GLU A 91 -2.29 18.29 20.96
C GLU A 91 -2.89 18.87 22.24
N LEU A 92 -4.06 18.39 22.68
CA LEU A 92 -4.66 18.80 23.96
C LEU A 92 -3.80 18.41 25.16
N LYS A 93 -3.15 17.25 25.13
CA LYS A 93 -2.25 16.77 26.20
C LYS A 93 -0.90 17.50 26.25
N ARG A 94 -0.54 18.25 25.21
CA ARG A 94 0.70 19.04 25.16
C ARG A 94 0.55 20.42 25.78
N GLN A 95 -0.68 20.89 25.98
CA GLN A 95 -1.02 22.14 26.65
C GLN A 95 -1.09 21.94 28.16
#